data_AF-A0A948CVK6-F1
#
_entry.id   AF-A0A948CVK6-F1
#
_cell.length_a   1.000
_cell.length_b   1.000
_cell.length_c   1.000
_cell.angle_alpha   90.00
_cell.angle_beta   90.00
_cell.angle_gamma   90.00
#
_symmetry.space_group_name_H-M   'P 1'
#
loop_
_entity.id
_entity.type
_entity.pdbx_description
1 polymer ?
#
loop_
_entity_poly.entity_id
_entity_poly.type
_entity_poly.pdbx_seq_one_letter_code
_entity_poly.pdbx_strand_id
1 'polypeptide(L)'
;AAKAGIAALTLNQGAELARYGITANAVAPAARTNMTTAVEAMATRMAKPDDDSFDFWAPENVSSLLVWLGSIESAHVNGCVFEAEGGKISLADGWRKGPEVDKGARWAPAEVGEAVKTLFAEAVPAQKVYGS
;
A
#
# COMPACT_ATOMS: atom_id res chain seq x y z
N ALA A 1 3.61 -1.24 -12.57
CA ALA A 1 4.88 -1.99 -12.46
C ALA A 1 5.88 -1.32 -11.50
N ALA A 2 6.45 -0.15 -11.83
CA ALA A 2 7.52 0.47 -11.04
C ALA A 2 7.22 0.63 -9.53
N LYS A 3 6.03 1.13 -9.17
CA LYS A 3 5.65 1.34 -7.76
C LYS A 3 5.46 0.03 -6.97
N ALA A 4 5.03 -1.05 -7.62
CA ALA A 4 5.02 -2.38 -7.00
C ALA A 4 6.45 -2.87 -6.70
N GLY A 5 7.41 -2.57 -7.60
CA GLY A 5 8.82 -2.85 -7.37
C GLY A 5 9.40 -2.08 -6.18
N ILE A 6 9.03 -0.80 -6.00
CA ILE A 6 9.43 0.00 -4.83
C ILE A 6 8.86 -0.58 -3.53
N ALA A 7 7.59 -1.00 -3.54
CA ALA A 7 6.98 -1.64 -2.36
C ALA A 7 7.74 -2.92 -1.97
N ALA A 8 8.00 -3.81 -2.93
CA ALA A 8 8.77 -5.04 -2.67
C ALA A 8 10.22 -4.76 -2.23
N LEU A 9 10.88 -3.78 -2.85
CA LEU A 9 12.23 -3.34 -2.45
C LEU A 9 12.25 -2.87 -0.99
N THR A 10 11.22 -2.12 -0.57
CA THR A 10 11.10 -1.61 0.80
C THR A 10 11.03 -2.75 1.81
N LEU A 11 10.24 -3.80 1.53
CA LEU A 11 10.14 -4.98 2.39
C LEU A 11 11.51 -5.66 2.56
N ASN A 12 12.23 -5.84 1.45
CA ASN A 12 13.56 -6.46 1.48
C ASN A 12 14.57 -5.59 2.24
N GLN A 13 14.59 -4.28 1.98
CA GLN A 13 15.47 -3.35 2.70
C GLN A 13 15.17 -3.35 4.20
N GLY A 14 13.90 -3.39 4.59
CA GLY A 14 13.51 -3.50 5.99
C GLY A 14 14.09 -4.75 6.65
N ALA A 15 14.00 -5.91 5.99
CA ALA A 15 14.56 -7.16 6.51
C ALA A 15 16.10 -7.17 6.54
N GLU A 16 16.75 -6.71 5.49
CA GLU A 16 18.22 -6.77 5.33
C GLU A 16 18.95 -5.77 6.22
N LEU A 17 18.40 -4.58 6.39
CA LEU A 17 19.04 -3.47 7.08
C LEU A 17 18.72 -3.42 8.59
N ALA A 18 17.68 -4.14 9.03
CA ALA A 18 17.29 -4.20 10.45
C ALA A 18 18.45 -4.58 11.37
N ARG A 19 19.33 -5.48 10.95
CA ARG A 19 20.51 -5.91 11.72
C ARG A 19 21.52 -4.79 12.01
N TYR A 20 21.41 -3.66 11.30
CA TYR A 20 22.23 -2.45 11.51
C TYR A 20 21.47 -1.35 12.24
N GLY A 21 20.26 -1.62 12.74
CA GLY A 21 19.40 -0.61 13.38
C GLY A 21 18.78 0.40 12.40
N ILE A 22 18.71 0.07 11.11
CA ILE A 22 18.10 0.91 10.07
C ILE A 22 16.70 0.38 9.77
N THR A 23 15.71 1.28 9.74
CA THR A 23 14.35 0.98 9.28
C THR A 23 14.16 1.42 7.82
N ALA A 24 13.31 0.70 7.08
CA ALA A 24 12.89 1.08 5.74
C ALA A 24 11.38 0.91 5.60
N ASN A 25 10.69 1.99 5.22
CA ASN A 25 9.24 2.03 5.03
C ASN A 25 8.90 2.83 3.78
N ALA A 26 7.73 2.58 3.20
CA ALA A 26 7.22 3.31 2.04
C ALA A 26 5.90 3.99 2.35
N VAL A 27 5.64 5.08 1.63
CA VAL A 27 4.36 5.79 1.66
C VAL A 27 3.82 5.86 0.23
N ALA A 28 2.54 5.52 0.08
CA ALA A 28 1.72 5.69 -1.10
C ALA A 28 0.77 6.89 -0.88
N PRO A 29 1.19 8.10 -1.27
CA PRO A 29 0.45 9.31 -0.96
C PRO A 29 -0.62 9.64 -2.02
N ALA A 30 -1.70 10.28 -1.57
CA ALA A 30 -2.57 11.06 -2.45
C ALA A 30 -2.69 12.51 -1.93
N ALA A 31 -2.12 13.44 -2.67
CA ALA A 31 -2.04 14.86 -2.32
C ALA A 31 -1.93 15.75 -3.55
N ARG A 32 -2.37 17.00 -3.44
CA ARG A 32 -2.25 18.02 -4.49
C ARG A 32 -0.80 18.44 -4.60
N THR A 33 -0.17 18.07 -5.71
CA THR A 33 1.23 18.38 -6.03
C THR A 33 1.34 18.81 -7.49
N ASN A 34 2.50 19.33 -7.92
CA ASN A 34 2.73 19.69 -9.33
C ASN A 34 2.43 18.53 -10.30
N MET A 35 2.69 17.29 -9.87
CA MET A 35 2.40 16.09 -10.67
C MET A 35 0.89 15.86 -10.87
N THR A 36 0.07 16.14 -9.85
CA THR A 36 -1.39 15.93 -9.93
C THR A 36 -2.11 17.12 -10.53
N THR A 37 -1.60 18.34 -10.36
CA THR A 37 -2.20 19.55 -10.94
C THR A 37 -1.91 19.71 -12.44
N ALA A 38 -0.94 18.98 -12.98
CA ALA A 38 -0.66 18.96 -14.41
C ALA A 38 -1.76 18.26 -15.25
N VAL A 39 -2.64 17.50 -14.61
CA VAL A 39 -3.79 16.83 -15.24
C VAL A 39 -5.06 17.55 -14.81
N GLU A 40 -5.77 18.17 -15.76
CA GLU A 40 -6.93 19.03 -15.48
C GLU A 40 -8.00 18.34 -14.62
N ALA A 41 -8.37 17.11 -14.95
CA ALA A 41 -9.34 16.34 -14.17
C ALA A 41 -8.93 16.14 -12.70
N MET A 42 -7.62 15.98 -12.45
CA MET A 42 -7.07 15.86 -11.09
C MET A 42 -6.95 17.22 -10.41
N ALA A 43 -6.57 18.27 -11.14
CA ALA A 43 -6.55 19.64 -10.63
C ALA A 43 -7.94 20.07 -10.11
N THR A 44 -8.99 19.81 -10.89
CA THR A 44 -10.38 20.11 -10.49
C THR A 44 -10.81 19.27 -9.29
N ARG A 45 -10.53 17.96 -9.29
CA ARG A 45 -10.89 17.06 -8.18
C ARG A 45 -10.18 17.43 -6.87
N MET A 46 -8.95 17.93 -6.98
CA MET A 46 -8.08 18.20 -5.83
C MET A 46 -8.02 19.68 -5.47
N ALA A 47 -8.88 20.52 -6.06
CA ALA A 47 -8.92 21.96 -5.82
C ALA A 47 -8.98 22.28 -4.32
N LYS A 48 -8.29 23.35 -3.94
CA LYS A 48 -8.33 23.84 -2.56
C LYS A 48 -9.76 24.35 -2.26
N PRO A 49 -10.31 24.09 -1.06
CA PRO A 49 -11.56 24.71 -0.64
C PRO A 49 -11.47 26.24 -0.56
N ASP A 50 -12.55 26.94 -0.88
CA ASP A 50 -12.64 28.41 -0.84
C ASP A 50 -13.20 28.95 0.49
N ASP A 51 -13.59 28.07 1.41
CA ASP A 51 -14.34 28.37 2.63
C ASP A 51 -13.53 28.17 3.93
N ASP A 52 -12.19 28.15 3.83
CA ASP A 52 -11.26 27.85 4.94
C ASP A 52 -11.51 26.50 5.64
N SER A 53 -12.29 25.61 5.04
CA SER A 53 -12.47 24.25 5.53
C SER A 53 -11.20 23.41 5.39
N PHE A 54 -11.20 22.21 5.99
CA PHE A 54 -10.07 21.30 5.92
C PHE A 54 -9.71 20.96 4.46
N ASP A 55 -8.52 21.40 4.06
CA ASP A 55 -7.96 21.07 2.74
C ASP A 55 -7.47 19.62 2.74
N PHE A 56 -8.36 18.70 2.42
CA PHE A 56 -8.09 17.26 2.38
C PHE A 56 -6.88 16.92 1.48
N TRP A 57 -6.67 17.67 0.41
CA TRP A 57 -5.61 17.40 -0.55
C TRP A 57 -4.31 18.17 -0.27
N ALA A 58 -4.23 18.92 0.83
CA ALA A 58 -3.00 19.59 1.24
C ALA A 58 -1.85 18.57 1.39
N PRO A 59 -0.69 18.75 0.73
CA PRO A 59 0.45 17.83 0.83
C PRO A 59 1.04 17.76 2.26
N GLU A 60 0.80 18.77 3.07
CA GLU A 60 1.18 18.83 4.49
C GLU A 60 0.55 17.68 5.28
N ASN A 61 -0.65 17.23 4.90
CA ASN A 61 -1.35 16.11 5.53
C ASN A 61 -0.55 14.80 5.45
N VAL A 62 0.16 14.57 4.34
CA VAL A 62 1.05 13.41 4.15
C VAL A 62 2.40 13.63 4.86
N SER A 63 2.88 14.88 4.85
CA SER A 63 4.21 15.24 5.37
C SER A 63 4.36 14.92 6.86
N SER A 64 3.27 15.01 7.64
CA SER A 64 3.24 14.63 9.05
C SER A 64 3.69 13.17 9.29
N LEU A 65 3.21 12.23 8.47
CA LEU A 65 3.61 10.82 8.57
C LEU A 65 5.09 10.63 8.20
N LEU A 66 5.56 11.32 7.16
CA LEU A 66 6.96 11.24 6.73
C LEU A 66 7.93 11.74 7.83
N VAL A 67 7.58 12.85 8.48
CA VAL A 67 8.37 13.39 9.60
C VAL A 67 8.37 12.41 10.77
N TRP A 68 7.21 11.83 11.11
CA TRP A 68 7.12 10.86 12.20
C TRP A 68 7.93 9.58 11.92
N LEU A 69 7.89 9.04 10.70
CA LEU A 69 8.71 7.90 10.25
C LEU A 69 10.21 8.19 10.25
N GLY A 70 10.62 9.46 10.22
CA GLY A 70 12.02 9.88 10.37
C GLY A 70 12.45 10.08 11.83
N SER A 71 11.54 9.92 12.79
CA SER A 71 11.80 10.17 14.21
C SER A 71 12.27 8.93 14.96
N ILE A 72 12.89 9.13 16.13
CA ILE A 72 13.30 8.07 17.05
C ILE A 72 12.11 7.23 17.53
N GLU A 73 10.93 7.84 17.66
CA GLU A 73 9.71 7.15 18.12
C GLU A 73 9.32 6.01 17.16
N SER A 74 9.59 6.16 15.87
CA SER A 74 9.28 5.18 14.84
C SER A 74 10.28 4.02 14.71
N ALA A 75 11.28 3.92 15.59
CA ALA A 75 12.36 2.92 15.48
C ALA A 75 11.89 1.45 15.43
N HIS A 76 10.65 1.17 15.86
CA HIS A 76 10.02 -0.14 15.82
C HIS A 76 9.21 -0.41 14.55
N VAL A 77 8.98 0.60 13.71
CA VAL A 77 8.21 0.51 12.46
C VAL A 77 9.17 0.24 11.31
N ASN A 78 9.09 -0.96 10.72
CA ASN A 78 10.03 -1.39 9.69
C ASN A 78 9.37 -2.35 8.70
N GLY A 79 9.73 -2.24 7.42
CA GLY A 79 9.19 -3.08 6.35
C GLY A 79 7.70 -2.85 6.10
N CYS A 80 7.20 -1.64 6.33
CA CYS A 80 5.79 -1.30 6.15
C CYS A 80 5.57 -0.44 4.91
N VAL A 81 4.36 -0.52 4.35
CA VAL A 81 3.86 0.40 3.31
C VAL A 81 2.60 1.06 3.85
N PHE A 82 2.58 2.39 3.90
CA PHE A 82 1.44 3.16 4.36
C PHE A 82 0.75 3.86 3.18
N GLU A 83 -0.58 3.96 3.21
CA GLU A 83 -1.31 4.90 2.35
C GLU A 83 -1.71 6.12 3.19
N ALA A 84 -1.56 7.31 2.62
CA ALA A 84 -1.84 8.57 3.33
C ALA A 84 -2.54 9.57 2.42
N GLU A 85 -3.69 10.07 2.87
CA GLU A 85 -4.49 11.10 2.18
C GLU A 85 -5.34 11.88 3.19
N GLY A 86 -5.32 13.22 3.13
CA GLY A 86 -6.03 14.04 4.10
C GLY A 86 -5.75 13.61 5.54
N GLY A 87 -6.80 13.45 6.34
CA GLY A 87 -6.68 12.98 7.73
C GLY A 87 -6.53 11.46 7.89
N LYS A 88 -6.31 10.69 6.82
CA LYS A 88 -6.28 9.22 6.85
C LYS A 88 -4.86 8.70 6.74
N ILE A 89 -4.56 7.69 7.56
CA ILE A 89 -3.37 6.85 7.46
C ILE A 89 -3.84 5.40 7.53
N SER A 90 -3.48 4.58 6.55
CA SER A 90 -3.72 3.14 6.58
C SER A 90 -2.43 2.37 6.34
N LEU A 91 -2.36 1.18 6.93
CA LEU A 91 -1.27 0.23 6.67
C LEU A 91 -1.71 -0.70 5.52
N ALA A 92 -0.90 -0.77 4.46
CA ALA A 92 -1.14 -1.71 3.39
C ALA A 92 -0.85 -3.14 3.89
N ASP A 93 -1.87 -3.98 3.78
CA ASP A 93 -1.83 -5.34 4.30
C ASP A 93 -1.43 -6.29 3.15
N GLY A 94 -0.12 -6.49 3.00
CA GLY A 94 0.53 -7.08 1.83
C GLY A 94 0.12 -8.52 1.46
N TRP A 95 0.88 -9.12 0.55
CA TRP A 95 0.64 -10.50 0.12
C TRP A 95 0.79 -11.46 1.29
N ARG A 96 -0.24 -12.29 1.50
CA ARG A 96 -0.25 -13.34 2.52
C ARG A 96 -0.70 -14.65 1.93
N LYS A 97 -0.36 -15.75 2.61
CA LYS A 97 -0.91 -17.06 2.29
C LYS A 97 -2.43 -17.02 2.52
N GLY A 98 -3.20 -17.30 1.47
CA GLY A 98 -4.66 -17.41 1.53
C GLY A 98 -5.12 -18.82 1.94
N PRO A 99 -6.36 -19.20 1.57
CA PRO A 99 -6.83 -20.58 1.70
C PRO A 99 -5.88 -21.58 1.05
N GLU A 100 -5.88 -22.81 1.56
CA GLU A 100 -5.02 -23.88 1.07
C GLU A 100 -5.81 -25.20 1.01
N VAL A 101 -5.60 -25.94 -0.08
CA VAL A 101 -6.05 -27.32 -0.22
C VAL A 101 -4.81 -28.19 -0.38
N ASP A 102 -4.61 -29.11 0.55
CA ASP A 102 -3.52 -30.08 0.48
C ASP A 102 -4.05 -31.46 0.05
N LYS A 103 -3.49 -31.99 -1.04
CA LYS A 103 -3.80 -33.36 -1.51
C LYS A 103 -3.01 -34.42 -0.73
N GLY A 104 -1.90 -34.03 -0.08
CA GLY A 104 -0.91 -34.96 0.48
C GLY A 104 -0.17 -35.79 -0.59
N ALA A 105 -0.32 -35.42 -1.87
CA ALA A 105 0.25 -36.13 -3.02
C ALA A 105 0.37 -35.21 -4.25
N ARG A 106 1.00 -35.69 -5.32
CA ARG A 106 1.08 -34.95 -6.59
C ARG A 106 -0.32 -34.78 -7.22
N TRP A 107 -0.65 -33.55 -7.60
CA TRP A 107 -1.84 -33.25 -8.41
C TRP A 107 -1.68 -33.74 -9.85
N ALA A 108 -2.70 -34.40 -10.39
CA ALA A 108 -2.86 -34.55 -11.83
C ALA A 108 -3.52 -33.27 -12.39
N PRO A 109 -3.15 -32.80 -13.61
CA PRO A 109 -3.71 -31.56 -14.15
C PRO A 109 -5.24 -31.52 -14.21
N ALA A 110 -5.89 -32.67 -14.41
CA ALA A 110 -7.34 -32.80 -14.45
C ALA A 110 -8.03 -32.56 -13.09
N GLU A 111 -7.31 -32.68 -11.97
CA GLU A 111 -7.87 -32.54 -10.62
C GLU A 111 -7.73 -31.10 -10.08
N VAL A 112 -6.82 -30.29 -10.65
CA VAL A 112 -6.52 -28.93 -10.17
C VAL A 112 -7.74 -28.02 -10.25
N GLY A 113 -8.62 -28.22 -11.23
CA GLY A 113 -9.81 -27.39 -11.41
C GLY A 113 -10.73 -27.37 -10.18
N GLU A 114 -10.93 -28.51 -9.52
CA GLU A 114 -11.75 -28.58 -8.31
C GLU A 114 -11.07 -27.91 -7.12
N ALA A 115 -9.76 -28.11 -6.96
CA ALA A 115 -8.98 -27.43 -5.93
C ALA A 115 -9.06 -25.90 -6.09
N VAL A 116 -8.91 -25.39 -7.32
CA VAL A 116 -9.03 -23.94 -7.61
C VAL A 116 -10.42 -23.42 -7.27
N LYS A 117 -11.49 -24.14 -7.61
CA LYS A 117 -12.86 -23.72 -7.26
C LYS A 117 -13.05 -23.59 -5.74
N THR A 118 -12.56 -24.56 -4.96
CA THR A 118 -12.60 -24.49 -3.49
C THR A 118 -11.86 -23.27 -2.97
N LEU A 119 -10.63 -23.03 -3.47
CA LEU A 119 -9.84 -21.87 -3.05
C LEU A 119 -10.53 -20.54 -3.37
N PHE A 120 -11.14 -20.40 -4.54
CA PHE A 120 -11.85 -19.17 -4.93
C PHE A 120 -13.16 -18.95 -4.18
N ALA A 121 -13.80 -20.00 -3.68
CA ALA A 121 -14.99 -19.88 -2.84
C ALA A 121 -14.67 -19.32 -1.44
N GLU A 122 -13.45 -19.55 -0.96
CA GLU A 122 -12.99 -19.12 0.38
C GLU A 122 -12.08 -17.89 0.34
N ALA A 123 -11.49 -17.56 -0.81
CA ALA A 123 -10.56 -16.46 -0.95
C ALA A 123 -11.23 -15.12 -0.63
N VAL A 124 -10.54 -14.29 0.14
CA VAL A 124 -10.91 -12.88 0.28
C VAL A 124 -10.75 -12.21 -1.09
N PRO A 125 -11.81 -11.56 -1.63
CA PRO A 125 -11.72 -10.87 -2.91
C PRO A 125 -10.65 -9.79 -2.88
N ALA A 126 -9.87 -9.68 -3.96
CA ALA A 126 -8.88 -8.61 -4.09
C ALA A 126 -9.56 -7.23 -4.11
N GLN A 127 -8.87 -6.23 -3.56
CA GLN A 127 -9.26 -4.84 -3.76
C GLN A 127 -9.31 -4.54 -5.27
N LYS A 128 -10.34 -3.79 -5.69
CA LYS A 128 -10.50 -3.40 -7.10
C LYS A 128 -9.29 -2.60 -7.55
N VAL A 129 -8.89 -2.83 -8.81
CA VAL A 129 -7.85 -2.01 -9.44
C VAL A 129 -8.37 -0.58 -9.56
N TYR A 130 -7.55 0.40 -9.19
CA TYR A 130 -7.95 1.80 -9.32
C TYR A 130 -8.30 2.12 -10.78
N GLY A 131 -9.52 2.62 -11.00
CA GLY A 131 -10.01 3.02 -12.31
C GLY A 131 -10.57 1.89 -13.19
N SER A 132 -10.66 0.65 -12.70
CA SER A 132 -11.36 -0.47 -13.37
C SER A 132 -12.83 -0.53 -13.01
#